data_AF-A0A6C0AK07-F1
#
_entry.id   AF-A0A6C0AK07-F1
#
_cell.length_a   1.000
_cell.length_b   1.000
_cell.length_c   1.000
_cell.angle_alpha   90.00
_cell.angle_beta   90.00
_cell.angle_gamma   90.00
#
_symmetry.space_group_name_H-M   'P 1'
#
loop_
_entity.id
_entity.type
_entity.pdbx_description
1 polymer ?
#
loop_
_entity_poly.entity_id
_entity_poly.type
_entity_poly.pdbx_seq_one_letter_code
_entity_poly.pdbx_strand_id
1 'polypeptide(L)'
;MNVNERVSNATPIVVVKNEPTTVTAHVITMPMPNDLTEEMFRIYNLSKTTRVLAMIDIFFALIYSLYNFYFFIAFCVAFSGYYGAKKYDSCSLLVYGSYLFLNNFIRIITIGFMIQYYSNHEDEDTNNVSFSIVFATIICLLNLYIAKFVCVFWNKVKQLSQEDRVNLILMEQQNRVAPNYIWRV
;
A
#
# COMPACT_ATOMS: atom_id res chain seq x y z
N MET A 1 27.73 75.37 -35.32
CA MET A 1 27.04 74.90 -34.10
C MET A 1 26.29 73.64 -34.49
N ASN A 2 26.65 72.51 -33.87
CA ASN A 2 26.33 71.15 -34.31
C ASN A 2 25.11 70.65 -33.51
N VAL A 3 23.99 70.29 -34.17
CA VAL A 3 22.81 69.73 -33.50
C VAL A 3 22.58 68.33 -34.05
N ASN A 4 23.31 67.37 -33.48
CA ASN A 4 23.05 65.94 -33.62
C ASN A 4 21.87 65.58 -32.72
N GLU A 5 20.70 65.36 -33.30
CA GLU A 5 19.52 64.94 -32.56
C GLU A 5 19.25 63.44 -32.75
N ARG A 6 19.53 62.71 -31.66
CA ARG A 6 18.91 61.47 -31.18
C ARG A 6 18.87 60.26 -32.12
N VAL A 7 19.89 59.41 -31.95
CA VAL A 7 19.85 57.98 -32.25
C VAL A 7 18.74 57.33 -31.40
N SER A 8 17.72 56.83 -32.07
CA SER A 8 16.63 56.04 -31.49
C SER A 8 17.17 54.71 -30.99
N ASN A 9 17.20 54.52 -29.67
CA ASN A 9 17.49 53.24 -29.02
C ASN A 9 16.32 52.27 -29.26
N ALA A 10 16.32 51.60 -30.41
CA ALA A 10 15.49 50.42 -30.62
C ALA A 10 16.14 49.24 -29.88
N THR A 11 15.51 48.77 -28.81
CA THR A 11 15.89 47.52 -28.16
C THR A 11 15.61 46.35 -29.11
N PRO A 12 16.55 45.42 -29.32
CA PRO A 12 16.32 44.27 -30.19
C PRO A 12 15.28 43.34 -29.54
N ILE A 13 14.21 43.05 -30.28
CA ILE A 13 13.23 42.02 -29.90
C ILE A 13 13.92 40.66 -30.11
N VAL A 14 14.28 40.00 -29.01
CA VAL A 14 14.79 38.62 -29.05
C VAL A 14 13.61 37.70 -29.33
N VAL A 15 13.47 37.26 -30.58
CA VAL A 15 12.53 36.21 -30.95
C VAL A 15 13.10 34.88 -30.44
N VAL A 16 12.64 34.43 -29.27
CA VAL A 16 12.95 33.10 -28.75
C VAL A 16 12.28 32.08 -29.67
N LYS A 17 13.07 31.48 -30.57
CA LYS A 17 12.64 30.35 -31.38
C LYS A 17 12.47 29.16 -30.43
N ASN A 18 11.23 28.88 -30.03
CA ASN A 18 10.90 27.67 -29.30
C ASN A 18 11.14 26.49 -30.25
N GLU A 19 12.31 25.85 -30.14
CA GLU A 19 12.55 24.59 -30.84
C GLU A 19 11.59 23.53 -30.26
N PRO A 20 10.85 22.81 -31.10
CA PRO A 20 9.97 21.75 -30.63
C PRO A 20 10.84 20.69 -29.94
N THR A 21 10.67 20.56 -28.63
CA THR A 21 11.33 19.51 -27.85
C THR A 21 10.86 18.17 -28.41
N THR A 22 11.76 17.45 -29.08
CA THR A 22 11.52 16.10 -29.56
C THR A 22 11.29 15.20 -28.36
N VAL A 23 10.02 14.92 -28.06
CA VAL A 23 9.65 13.91 -27.07
C VAL A 23 9.97 12.56 -27.69
N THR A 24 11.12 11.99 -27.35
CA THR A 24 11.46 10.62 -27.71
C THR A 24 10.49 9.68 -26.99
N ALA A 25 9.52 9.15 -27.75
CA ALA A 25 8.62 8.12 -27.25
C ALA A 25 9.44 6.87 -26.93
N HIS A 26 9.58 6.55 -25.65
CA HIS A 26 10.18 5.29 -25.23
C HIS A 26 9.13 4.19 -25.38
N VAL A 27 9.31 3.31 -26.36
CA VAL A 27 8.45 2.15 -26.54
C VAL A 27 8.74 1.18 -25.40
N ILE A 28 7.84 1.13 -24.41
CA ILE A 28 7.89 0.12 -23.35
C ILE A 28 7.47 -1.20 -24.00
N THR A 29 8.45 -2.03 -24.36
CA THR A 29 8.19 -3.40 -24.80
C THR A 29 7.62 -4.18 -23.63
N MET A 30 6.40 -4.71 -23.81
CA MET A 30 5.75 -5.51 -22.79
C MET A 30 6.51 -6.83 -22.61
N PRO A 31 6.76 -7.28 -21.37
CA PRO A 31 7.36 -8.59 -21.14
C PRO A 31 6.42 -9.66 -21.69
N MET A 32 6.95 -10.55 -22.54
CA MET A 32 6.19 -11.71 -23.00
C MET A 32 5.94 -12.63 -21.80
N PRO A 33 4.82 -13.36 -21.75
CA PRO A 33 4.52 -14.25 -20.64
C PRO A 33 5.64 -15.27 -20.31
N ASN A 34 6.42 -15.66 -21.32
CA ASN A 34 7.56 -16.58 -21.18
C ASN A 34 8.78 -15.98 -20.48
N ASP A 35 8.84 -14.66 -20.33
CA ASP A 35 9.93 -13.96 -19.65
C ASP A 35 9.64 -13.78 -18.14
N LEU A 36 8.44 -14.16 -17.68
CA LEU A 36 8.04 -14.05 -16.27
C LEU A 36 8.57 -15.24 -15.47
N THR A 37 9.34 -14.95 -14.44
CA THR A 37 9.83 -15.98 -13.50
C THR A 37 8.70 -16.46 -12.58
N GLU A 38 8.80 -17.69 -12.08
CA GLU A 38 7.88 -18.24 -11.07
C GLU A 38 7.80 -17.34 -9.82
N GLU A 39 8.91 -16.69 -9.47
CA GLU A 39 8.95 -15.75 -8.35
C GLU A 39 8.07 -14.52 -8.60
N MET A 40 8.02 -13.99 -9.82
CA MET A 40 7.14 -12.87 -10.17
C MET A 40 5.67 -13.25 -10.02
N PHE A 41 5.27 -14.46 -10.46
CA PHE A 41 3.92 -14.96 -10.23
C PHE A 41 3.57 -15.07 -8.75
N ARG A 42 4.52 -15.55 -7.94
CA ARG A 42 4.34 -15.64 -6.49
C ARG A 42 4.15 -14.25 -5.87
N ILE A 43 4.97 -13.27 -6.25
CA ILE A 43 4.86 -11.87 -5.78
C ILE A 43 3.53 -11.25 -6.21
N TYR A 44 3.09 -11.51 -7.45
CA TYR A 44 1.80 -11.06 -7.95
C TYR A 44 0.63 -11.62 -7.12
N ASN A 45 0.63 -12.92 -6.82
CA ASN A 45 -0.39 -13.54 -5.98
C ASN A 45 -0.38 -12.97 -4.55
N LEU A 46 0.81 -12.80 -3.95
CA LEU A 46 0.94 -12.17 -2.64
C LEU A 46 0.40 -10.73 -2.64
N SER A 47 0.63 -9.97 -3.71
CA SER A 47 0.08 -8.63 -3.88
C SER A 47 -1.45 -8.64 -3.90
N LYS A 48 -2.08 -9.54 -4.66
CA LYS A 48 -3.55 -9.65 -4.69
C LYS A 48 -4.13 -9.99 -3.32
N THR A 49 -3.57 -10.99 -2.63
CA THR A 49 -4.01 -11.37 -1.28
C THR A 49 -3.86 -10.20 -0.30
N THR A 50 -2.70 -9.53 -0.29
CA THR A 50 -2.44 -8.39 0.59
C THR A 50 -3.43 -7.25 0.36
N ARG A 51 -3.80 -6.98 -0.90
CA ARG A 51 -4.80 -5.94 -1.23
C ARG A 51 -6.19 -6.28 -0.69
N VAL A 52 -6.61 -7.54 -0.79
CA VAL A 52 -7.91 -7.98 -0.27
C VAL A 52 -7.94 -7.85 1.25
N LEU A 53 -6.88 -8.30 1.94
CA LEU A 53 -6.76 -8.16 3.39
C LEU A 53 -6.77 -6.68 3.81
N ALA A 54 -5.99 -5.84 3.13
CA ALA A 54 -5.99 -4.40 3.38
C ALA A 54 -7.34 -3.73 3.08
N MET A 55 -8.09 -4.19 2.06
CA MET A 55 -9.45 -3.69 1.77
C MET A 55 -10.42 -4.01 2.90
N ILE A 56 -10.33 -5.20 3.50
CA ILE A 56 -11.13 -5.58 4.66
C ILE A 56 -10.80 -4.67 5.85
N ASP A 57 -9.50 -4.45 6.12
CA ASP A 57 -9.06 -3.55 7.17
C ASP A 57 -9.53 -2.11 6.93
N ILE A 58 -9.44 -1.61 5.70
CA ILE A 58 -9.94 -0.28 5.31
C ILE A 58 -11.45 -0.18 5.59
N PHE A 59 -12.23 -1.18 5.20
CA PHE A 59 -13.68 -1.19 5.40
C PHE A 59 -14.04 -1.08 6.88
N PHE A 60 -13.47 -1.94 7.73
CA PHE A 60 -13.73 -1.90 9.16
C PHE A 60 -13.17 -0.64 9.82
N ALA A 61 -11.94 -0.24 9.50
CA ALA A 61 -11.35 0.97 10.04
C ALA A 61 -12.15 2.22 9.68
N LEU A 62 -12.72 2.28 8.46
CA LEU A 62 -13.60 3.38 8.05
C LEU A 62 -14.87 3.41 8.90
N ILE A 63 -15.56 2.27 9.08
CA ILE A 63 -16.76 2.19 9.92
C ILE A 63 -16.43 2.62 11.35
N TYR A 64 -15.34 2.12 11.93
CA TYR A 64 -14.90 2.50 13.28
C TYR A 64 -14.47 3.97 13.37
N SER A 65 -13.94 4.55 12.30
CA SER A 65 -13.56 5.98 12.28
C SER A 65 -14.76 6.92 12.36
N LEU A 66 -15.93 6.47 11.89
CA LEU A 66 -17.19 7.21 12.06
C LEU A 66 -17.67 7.20 13.52
N TYR A 67 -17.32 6.16 14.29
CA TYR A 67 -17.62 6.08 15.71
C TYR A 67 -16.60 6.86 16.56
N ASN A 68 -15.31 6.76 16.23
CA ASN A 68 -14.24 7.49 16.92
C ASN A 68 -13.13 7.86 15.94
N PHE A 69 -12.88 9.17 15.82
CA PHE A 69 -11.89 9.73 14.89
C PHE A 69 -10.47 9.17 15.07
N TYR A 70 -10.13 8.65 16.25
CA TYR A 70 -8.85 7.95 16.47
C TYR A 70 -8.63 6.80 15.45
N PHE A 71 -9.69 6.08 15.06
CA PHE A 71 -9.59 5.00 14.07
C PHE A 71 -9.39 5.51 12.64
N PHE A 72 -9.44 6.82 12.39
CA PHE A 72 -9.04 7.38 11.10
C PHE A 72 -7.55 7.14 10.82
N ILE A 73 -6.71 7.08 11.85
CA ILE A 73 -5.30 6.70 11.71
C ILE A 73 -5.19 5.26 11.20
N ALA A 74 -5.96 4.33 11.79
CA ALA A 74 -6.03 2.95 11.35
C ALA A 74 -6.44 2.82 9.88
N PHE A 75 -7.42 3.65 9.45
CA PHE A 75 -7.86 3.73 8.06
C PHE A 75 -6.72 4.18 7.13
N CYS A 76 -6.00 5.26 7.47
CA CYS A 76 -4.88 5.76 6.68
C CYS A 76 -3.76 4.71 6.53
N VAL A 77 -3.47 3.96 7.60
CA VAL A 77 -2.44 2.91 7.57
C VAL A 77 -2.89 1.67 6.79
N ALA A 78 -4.15 1.27 6.90
CA ALA A 78 -4.70 0.20 6.06
C ALA A 78 -4.68 0.60 4.57
N PHE A 79 -4.98 1.88 4.28
CA PHE A 79 -4.88 2.45 2.93
C PHE A 79 -3.44 2.42 2.40
N SER A 80 -2.44 2.72 3.24
CA SER A 80 -1.03 2.59 2.84
C SER A 80 -0.66 1.14 2.53
N GLY A 81 -1.21 0.16 3.27
CA GLY A 81 -1.06 -1.27 2.96
C GLY A 81 -1.60 -1.65 1.59
N TYR A 82 -2.81 -1.19 1.25
CA TYR A 82 -3.40 -1.39 -0.07
C TYR A 82 -2.58 -0.73 -1.18
N TYR A 83 -2.20 0.54 -0.98
CA TYR A 83 -1.41 1.29 -1.96
C TYR A 83 -0.01 0.69 -2.14
N GLY A 84 0.63 0.26 -1.06
CA GLY A 84 1.90 -0.43 -1.05
C GLY A 84 1.85 -1.73 -1.84
N ALA A 85 0.81 -2.52 -1.65
CA ALA A 85 0.60 -3.72 -2.45
C ALA A 85 0.26 -3.42 -3.92
N LYS A 86 -0.45 -2.32 -4.19
CA LYS A 86 -0.79 -1.90 -5.56
C LYS A 86 0.43 -1.49 -6.37
N LYS A 87 1.33 -0.71 -5.76
CA LYS A 87 2.51 -0.18 -6.44
C LYS A 87 3.77 -0.99 -6.17
N TYR A 88 3.69 -2.09 -5.44
CA TYR A 88 4.86 -2.84 -4.96
C TYR A 88 5.84 -1.90 -4.24
N ASP A 89 5.32 -1.06 -3.36
CA ASP A 89 6.10 -0.10 -2.57
C ASP A 89 6.46 -0.69 -1.21
N SER A 90 7.74 -0.94 -0.99
CA SER A 90 8.24 -1.58 0.24
C SER A 90 8.07 -0.68 1.47
N CYS A 91 8.18 0.65 1.32
CA CYS A 91 8.02 1.58 2.43
C CYS A 91 6.57 1.55 2.97
N SER A 92 5.59 1.68 2.09
CA SER A 92 4.17 1.63 2.47
C SER A 92 3.77 0.29 3.09
N LEU A 93 4.34 -0.82 2.61
CA LEU A 93 4.14 -2.15 3.19
C LEU A 93 4.78 -2.29 4.58
N LEU A 94 5.96 -1.69 4.80
CA LEU A 94 6.61 -1.67 6.11
C LEU A 94 5.77 -0.92 7.15
N VAL A 95 5.22 0.25 6.76
CA VAL A 95 4.34 1.04 7.64
C VAL A 95 3.12 0.22 8.05
N TYR A 96 2.45 -0.41 7.08
CA TYR A 96 1.29 -1.25 7.34
C TYR A 96 1.64 -2.46 8.22
N GLY A 97 2.72 -3.19 7.90
CA GLY A 97 3.19 -4.32 8.69
C GLY A 97 3.55 -3.93 10.13
N SER A 98 4.26 -2.82 10.33
CA SER A 98 4.64 -2.34 11.66
C SER A 98 3.43 -1.98 12.51
N TYR A 99 2.42 -1.37 11.89
CA TYR A 99 1.15 -1.08 12.56
C TYR A 99 0.39 -2.35 12.96
N LEU A 100 0.34 -3.37 12.11
CA LEU A 100 -0.28 -4.65 12.47
C LEU A 100 0.41 -5.30 13.68
N PHE A 101 1.74 -5.22 13.77
CA PHE A 101 2.48 -5.68 14.94
C PHE A 101 2.15 -4.88 16.19
N LEU A 102 2.18 -3.55 16.12
CA LEU A 102 1.86 -2.68 17.25
C LEU A 102 0.42 -2.88 17.74
N ASN A 103 -0.53 -2.96 16.80
CA ASN A 103 -1.95 -3.19 17.11
C ASN A 103 -2.16 -4.55 17.79
N ASN A 104 -1.47 -5.60 17.34
CA ASN A 104 -1.49 -6.89 18.03
C ASN A 104 -0.87 -6.82 19.43
N PHE A 105 0.25 -6.13 19.59
CA PHE A 105 0.91 -5.98 20.88
C PHE A 105 -0.01 -5.28 21.90
N ILE A 106 -0.64 -4.17 21.50
CA ILE A 106 -1.63 -3.46 22.33
C ILE A 106 -2.79 -4.39 22.69
N ARG A 107 -3.31 -5.14 21.73
CA ARG A 107 -4.44 -6.06 21.95
C ARG A 107 -4.10 -7.20 22.92
N ILE A 108 -2.89 -7.75 22.88
CA ILE A 108 -2.42 -8.73 23.86
C ILE A 108 -2.42 -8.12 25.26
N ILE A 109 -1.92 -6.89 25.41
CA ILE A 109 -1.94 -6.16 26.68
C ILE A 109 -3.39 -5.96 27.17
N THR A 110 -4.30 -5.52 26.30
CA THR A 110 -5.72 -5.32 26.65
C THR A 110 -6.38 -6.62 27.11
N ILE A 111 -6.12 -7.74 26.44
CA ILE A 111 -6.62 -9.06 26.84
C ILE A 111 -6.08 -9.43 28.24
N GLY A 112 -4.78 -9.23 28.49
CA GLY A 112 -4.18 -9.46 29.80
C GLY A 112 -4.81 -8.64 30.92
N PHE A 113 -5.04 -7.33 30.66
CA PHE A 113 -5.73 -6.46 31.60
C PHE A 113 -7.18 -6.89 31.86
N MET A 114 -7.92 -7.31 30.82
CA MET A 114 -9.28 -7.83 31.01
C MET A 114 -9.27 -9.06 31.92
N ILE A 115 -8.41 -10.04 31.64
CA ILE A 115 -8.30 -11.26 32.47
C ILE A 115 -8.01 -10.90 33.94
N GLN A 116 -7.06 -10.00 34.18
CA GLN A 116 -6.72 -9.57 35.54
C GLN A 116 -7.87 -8.82 36.21
N TYR A 117 -8.56 -7.92 35.51
CA TYR A 117 -9.66 -7.15 36.06
C TYR A 117 -10.79 -8.06 36.53
N TYR A 118 -11.21 -9.02 35.69
CA TYR A 118 -12.31 -9.94 36.00
C TYR A 118 -11.93 -10.98 37.04
N SER A 119 -10.68 -11.44 37.09
CA SER A 119 -10.23 -12.34 38.15
C SER A 119 -10.33 -11.72 39.56
N ASN A 120 -10.37 -10.39 39.67
CA ASN A 120 -10.45 -9.68 40.94
C ASN A 120 -11.88 -9.21 41.30
N HIS A 121 -12.86 -9.37 40.40
CA HIS A 121 -14.23 -8.89 40.57
C HIS A 121 -15.21 -10.01 40.18
N GLU A 122 -15.34 -11.03 41.04
CA GLU A 122 -16.11 -12.27 40.80
C GLU A 122 -17.64 -12.08 40.63
N ASP A 123 -18.17 -10.86 40.83
CA ASP A 123 -19.62 -10.58 40.90
C ASP A 123 -20.27 -10.14 39.57
N GLU A 124 -19.52 -10.01 38.47
CA GLU A 124 -20.04 -9.56 37.17
C GLU A 124 -20.35 -10.71 36.20
N ASP A 125 -21.23 -10.45 35.23
CA ASP A 125 -21.77 -11.38 34.22
C ASP A 125 -20.66 -12.04 33.35
N THR A 126 -20.07 -13.11 33.89
CA THR A 126 -18.85 -13.78 33.38
C THR A 126 -18.96 -14.34 31.96
N ASN A 127 -20.17 -14.61 31.47
CA ASN A 127 -20.39 -15.19 30.14
C ASN A 127 -20.08 -14.22 29.00
N ASN A 128 -20.53 -12.96 29.11
CA ASN A 128 -20.29 -11.92 28.09
C ASN A 128 -18.81 -11.56 27.97
N VAL A 129 -18.12 -11.60 29.10
CA VAL A 129 -16.68 -11.34 29.23
C VAL A 129 -15.87 -12.45 28.57
N SER A 130 -16.19 -13.71 28.90
CA SER A 130 -15.52 -14.88 28.36
C SER A 130 -15.63 -14.91 26.83
N PHE A 131 -16.82 -14.60 26.29
CA PHE A 131 -17.02 -14.48 24.85
C PHE A 131 -16.14 -13.37 24.24
N SER A 132 -16.08 -12.20 24.89
CA SER A 132 -15.28 -11.06 24.41
C SER A 132 -13.78 -11.37 24.37
N ILE A 133 -13.26 -12.07 25.39
CA ILE A 133 -11.85 -12.51 25.46
C ILE A 133 -11.54 -13.52 24.35
N VAL A 134 -12.40 -14.52 24.16
CA VAL A 134 -12.23 -15.52 23.09
C VAL A 134 -12.26 -14.86 21.71
N PHE A 135 -13.23 -13.97 21.48
CA PHE A 135 -13.34 -13.25 20.21
C PHE A 135 -12.12 -12.35 19.96
N ALA A 136 -11.67 -11.59 20.96
CA ALA A 136 -10.46 -10.76 20.86
C ALA A 136 -9.21 -11.60 20.55
N THR A 137 -9.12 -12.81 21.12
CA THR A 137 -8.02 -13.76 20.87
C THR A 137 -8.03 -14.24 19.41
N ILE A 138 -9.20 -14.62 18.87
CA ILE A 138 -9.33 -15.02 17.46
C ILE A 138 -8.92 -13.88 16.52
N ILE A 139 -9.39 -12.65 16.78
CA ILE A 139 -9.01 -11.47 16.01
C ILE A 139 -7.51 -11.17 16.11
N CYS A 140 -6.89 -11.42 17.27
CA CYS A 140 -5.45 -11.28 17.45
C CYS A 140 -4.68 -12.28 16.58
N LEU A 141 -5.08 -13.55 16.56
CA LEU A 141 -4.45 -14.59 15.73
C LEU A 141 -4.61 -14.28 14.23
N LEU A 142 -5.80 -13.84 13.82
CA LEU A 142 -6.05 -13.43 12.43
C LEU A 142 -5.14 -12.26 12.02
N ASN A 143 -5.03 -11.23 12.85
CA ASN A 143 -4.13 -10.10 12.57
C ASN A 143 -2.67 -10.52 12.50
N LEU A 144 -2.23 -11.46 13.35
CA LEU A 144 -0.86 -11.99 13.30
C LEU A 144 -0.60 -12.78 12.01
N TYR A 145 -1.60 -13.53 11.54
CA TYR A 145 -1.56 -14.22 10.25
C TYR A 145 -1.43 -13.24 9.09
N ILE A 146 -2.21 -12.15 9.08
CA ILE A 146 -2.11 -11.08 8.08
C ILE A 146 -0.72 -10.44 8.14
N ALA A 147 -0.21 -10.11 9.34
CA ALA A 147 1.12 -9.53 9.53
C ALA A 147 2.22 -10.43 8.94
N LYS A 148 2.15 -11.76 9.17
CA LYS A 148 3.06 -12.73 8.54
C LYS A 148 3.04 -12.62 7.01
N PHE A 149 1.85 -12.58 6.40
CA PHE A 149 1.71 -12.43 4.95
C PHE A 149 2.34 -11.13 4.44
N VAL A 150 2.05 -10.01 5.10
CA VAL A 150 2.60 -8.69 4.75
C VAL A 150 4.12 -8.66 4.88
N CYS A 151 4.69 -9.27 5.92
CA CYS A 151 6.14 -9.34 6.10
C CYS A 151 6.82 -10.18 5.02
N VAL A 152 6.24 -11.34 4.66
CA VAL A 152 6.76 -12.17 3.56
C VAL A 152 6.72 -11.38 2.25
N PHE A 153 5.61 -10.69 2.00
CA PHE A 153 5.46 -9.87 0.80
C PHE A 153 6.44 -8.69 0.77
N TRP A 154 6.58 -7.96 1.88
CA TRP A 154 7.53 -6.86 2.03
C TRP A 154 8.97 -7.30 1.75
N ASN A 155 9.40 -8.43 2.31
CA ASN A 155 10.74 -8.98 2.08
C ASN A 155 11.00 -9.24 0.60
N LYS A 156 10.00 -9.78 -0.12
CA LYS A 156 10.10 -10.03 -1.56
C LYS A 156 10.12 -8.74 -2.38
N VAL A 157 9.24 -7.80 -2.06
CA VAL A 157 9.18 -6.49 -2.75
C VAL A 157 10.44 -5.66 -2.53
N LYS A 158 11.07 -5.76 -1.35
CA LYS A 158 12.33 -5.06 -1.04
C LYS A 158 13.49 -5.51 -1.93
N GLN A 159 13.50 -6.76 -2.36
CA GLN A 159 14.55 -7.36 -3.18
C GLN A 159 14.29 -7.21 -4.69
N LEU A 160 13.12 -6.68 -5.05
CA LEU A 160 12.68 -6.59 -6.43
C LEU A 160 13.46 -5.50 -7.19
N SER A 161 13.96 -5.83 -8.38
CA SER A 161 14.57 -4.84 -9.27
C SER A 161 13.51 -3.85 -9.78
N GLN A 162 13.94 -2.67 -10.24
CA GLN A 162 13.00 -1.70 -10.82
C GLN A 162 12.36 -2.24 -12.11
N GLU A 163 13.11 -3.01 -12.90
CA GLU A 163 12.60 -3.66 -14.10
C GLU A 163 11.49 -4.67 -13.77
N ASP A 164 11.74 -5.56 -12.81
CA ASP A 164 10.75 -6.55 -12.37
C ASP A 164 9.49 -5.91 -11.81
N ARG A 165 9.66 -4.79 -11.09
CA ARG A 165 8.54 -4.00 -10.56
C ARG A 165 7.67 -3.43 -11.67
N VAL A 166 8.29 -2.86 -12.71
CA VAL A 166 7.57 -2.35 -13.88
C VAL A 166 6.87 -3.50 -14.61
N ASN A 167 7.56 -4.62 -14.80
CA ASN A 167 7.01 -5.82 -15.45
C ASN A 167 5.77 -6.36 -14.70
N LEU A 168 5.79 -6.41 -13.37
CA LEU A 168 4.62 -6.80 -12.57
C LEU A 168 3.45 -5.83 -12.70
N ILE A 169 3.72 -4.52 -12.79
CA ILE A 169 2.67 -3.51 -12.99
C ILE A 169 2.06 -3.64 -14.39
N LEU A 170 2.88 -3.82 -15.42
CA LEU A 170 2.43 -4.03 -16.81
C LEU A 170 1.63 -5.32 -16.93
N MET A 171 2.10 -6.42 -16.32
CA MET A 171 1.39 -7.69 -16.25
C MET A 171 0.01 -7.52 -15.62
N GLU A 172 -0.10 -6.76 -14.52
CA GLU A 172 -1.40 -6.46 -13.92
C GLU A 172 -2.31 -5.66 -14.86
N GLN A 173 -1.78 -4.61 -15.51
CA GLN A 173 -2.55 -3.80 -16.45
C GLN A 173 -3.08 -4.65 -17.60
N GLN A 174 -2.25 -5.51 -18.15
CA GLN A 174 -2.61 -6.39 -19.25
C GLN A 174 -3.69 -7.39 -18.83
N ASN A 175 -3.58 -8.00 -17.65
CA ASN A 175 -4.59 -8.92 -17.15
C ASN A 175 -5.94 -8.23 -16.83
N ARG A 176 -5.98 -6.90 -16.70
CA ARG A 176 -7.26 -6.14 -16.59
C ARG A 176 -7.94 -5.96 -17.95
N VAL A 177 -7.17 -5.74 -19.01
CA VAL A 177 -7.69 -5.52 -20.37
C VAL A 177 -8.05 -6.85 -21.04
N ALA A 178 -7.19 -7.85 -20.88
CA ALA A 178 -7.36 -9.21 -21.37
C ALA A 178 -7.36 -10.19 -20.18
N PRO A 179 -8.53 -10.44 -19.55
CA PRO A 179 -8.61 -11.44 -18.50
C PRO A 179 -8.10 -12.78 -19.03
N ASN A 180 -7.22 -13.42 -18.26
CA ASN A 180 -6.46 -14.63 -18.58
C ASN A 180 -5.18 -14.43 -19.41
N TYR A 181 -4.67 -13.22 -19.58
CA TYR A 181 -3.34 -12.99 -20.17
C TYR A 181 -2.26 -13.89 -19.54
N ILE A 182 -2.32 -14.04 -18.22
CA ILE A 182 -1.40 -14.85 -17.41
C ILE A 182 -1.51 -16.35 -17.71
N TRP A 183 -2.68 -16.82 -18.15
CA TRP A 183 -2.99 -18.24 -18.35
C TRP A 183 -3.05 -18.64 -19.83
N ARG A 184 -2.64 -17.76 -20.74
CA ARG A 184 -2.65 -17.99 -22.21
C ARG A 184 -1.35 -18.60 -22.75
N VAL A 185 -0.50 -19.12 -21.87
CA VAL A 185 0.76 -19.81 -22.20
C VAL A 185 0.55 -21.31 -22.08
#